data_AF-A0A1W9SGI7-F1
#
_entry.id   AF-A0A1W9SGI7-F1
#
_cell.length_a   1.000
_cell.length_b   1.000
_cell.length_c   1.000
_cell.angle_alpha   90.00
_cell.angle_beta   90.00
_cell.angle_gamma   90.00
#
_symmetry.space_group_name_H-M   'P 1'
#
loop_
_entity.id
_entity.type
_entity.pdbx_description
1 polymer ?
#
loop_
_entity_poly.entity_id
_entity_poly.type
_entity_poly.pdbx_seq_one_letter_code
_entity_poly.pdbx_strand_id
1 'polypeptide(L)'
;MYGFAGQMVRINLKTKKIEKKSLSEDFAREWLGARGMVAKILYDEVPRDADPLGPQNKLIVAPGVLTGTFTGAGSKCGFGAISPATNGHADASVGGHLGPEIKFAGYDLIVFDDISEEPVYLFINDDEIELKSAKHLWGKGSIDCEKQLKEELGDDFEIATIGPAGENGVVFSCITHDFGRNAGRCGIGAVMGSKRIKAIAVKGTKSI
;
A
#
# COMPACT_ATOMS: atom_id res chain seq x y z
N MET A 1 6.10 -0.49 -22.24
CA MET A 1 6.73 0.43 -21.27
C MET A 1 7.62 -0.41 -20.35
N TYR A 2 8.95 -0.27 -20.43
CA TYR A 2 9.87 -1.14 -19.67
C TYR A 2 10.02 -0.69 -18.22
N GLY A 3 10.20 -1.63 -17.29
CA GLY A 3 10.28 -1.36 -15.85
C GLY A 3 8.94 -1.06 -15.19
N PHE A 4 7.84 -0.99 -15.94
CA PHE A 4 6.48 -0.86 -15.42
C PHE A 4 5.70 -2.13 -15.66
N ALA A 5 4.86 -2.52 -14.70
CA ALA A 5 3.98 -3.66 -14.85
C ALA A 5 2.78 -3.32 -15.77
N GLY A 6 2.46 -2.03 -15.89
CA GLY A 6 1.50 -1.46 -16.83
C GLY A 6 0.09 -1.33 -16.30
N GLN A 7 -0.18 -1.65 -15.03
CA GLN A 7 -1.51 -1.56 -14.43
C GLN A 7 -1.49 -0.84 -13.08
N MET A 8 -2.57 -0.14 -12.78
CA MET A 8 -2.90 0.33 -11.44
C MET A 8 -4.19 -0.31 -10.95
N VAL A 9 -4.28 -0.51 -9.63
CA VAL A 9 -5.49 -0.99 -8.95
C VAL A 9 -6.07 0.15 -8.13
N ARG A 10 -7.36 0.44 -8.31
CA ARG A 10 -8.11 1.37 -7.45
C ARG A 10 -9.16 0.61 -6.66
N ILE A 11 -9.20 0.87 -5.36
CA ILE A 11 -10.03 0.13 -4.42
C ILE A 11 -10.84 1.15 -3.62
N ASN A 12 -12.16 1.13 -3.80
CA ASN A 12 -13.05 1.87 -2.92
C ASN A 12 -13.46 0.97 -1.75
N LEU A 13 -12.99 1.27 -0.55
CA LEU A 13 -13.16 0.41 0.62
C LEU A 13 -14.60 0.35 1.13
N LYS A 14 -15.36 1.42 0.93
CA LYS A 14 -16.76 1.51 1.35
C LYS A 14 -17.67 0.62 0.50
N THR A 15 -17.50 0.66 -0.82
CA THR A 15 -18.29 -0.13 -1.78
C THR A 15 -17.67 -1.51 -2.08
N LYS A 16 -16.45 -1.75 -1.60
CA LYS A 16 -15.61 -2.92 -1.91
C LYS A 16 -15.32 -3.09 -3.42
N LYS A 17 -15.50 -2.03 -4.21
CA LYS A 17 -15.24 -2.04 -5.66
C LYS A 17 -13.73 -2.02 -5.93
N ILE A 18 -13.28 -2.95 -6.76
CA ILE A 18 -11.87 -3.08 -7.19
C ILE A 18 -11.82 -2.89 -8.70
N GLU A 19 -11.03 -1.93 -9.16
CA GLU A 19 -10.88 -1.61 -10.59
C GLU A 19 -9.41 -1.67 -11.01
N LYS A 20 -9.12 -2.54 -11.98
CA LYS A 20 -7.84 -2.54 -12.70
C LYS A 20 -7.90 -1.52 -13.84
N LYS A 21 -6.91 -0.64 -13.93
CA LYS A 21 -6.79 0.35 -15.01
C LYS A 21 -5.39 0.26 -15.60
N SER A 22 -5.30 0.40 -16.92
CA SER A 22 -4.00 0.51 -17.57
C SER A 22 -3.29 1.80 -17.14
N LEU A 23 -2.00 1.68 -16.84
CA LEU A 23 -1.16 2.82 -16.52
C LEU A 23 -0.86 3.58 -17.82
N SER A 24 -1.26 4.85 -17.87
CA SER A 24 -0.97 5.72 -19.03
C SER A 24 0.55 5.90 -19.20
N GLU A 25 1.03 5.79 -20.44
CA GLU A 25 2.44 6.01 -20.76
C GLU A 25 2.87 7.45 -20.52
N ASP A 26 2.02 8.42 -20.86
CA ASP A 26 2.32 9.84 -20.62
C ASP A 26 2.45 10.11 -19.11
N PHE A 27 1.53 9.55 -18.32
CA PHE A 27 1.58 9.67 -16.86
C PHE A 27 2.84 9.02 -16.28
N ALA A 28 3.20 7.84 -16.76
CA ALA A 28 4.41 7.14 -16.33
C ALA A 28 5.70 7.86 -16.73
N ARG A 29 5.74 8.48 -17.93
CA ARG A 29 6.90 9.25 -18.39
C ARG A 29 7.07 10.56 -17.63
N GLU A 30 5.97 11.24 -17.34
CA GLU A 30 6.00 12.52 -16.63
C GLU A 30 6.32 12.33 -15.13
N TRP A 31 5.78 11.29 -14.49
CA TRP A 31 5.85 11.12 -13.04
C TRP A 31 6.75 9.96 -12.56
N LEU A 32 7.36 9.22 -13.49
CA LEU A 32 8.29 8.08 -13.32
C LEU A 32 7.80 6.89 -12.49
N GLY A 33 7.17 7.08 -11.34
CA GLY A 33 6.84 5.98 -10.42
C GLY A 33 7.01 6.40 -8.96
N ALA A 34 6.68 5.47 -8.04
CA ALA A 34 6.79 5.69 -6.60
C ALA A 34 6.26 7.07 -6.18
N ARG A 35 7.12 7.88 -5.54
CA ARG A 35 6.78 9.20 -4.99
C ARG A 35 6.16 10.16 -6.01
N GLY A 36 6.63 10.16 -7.27
CA GLY A 36 6.14 11.10 -8.29
C GLY A 36 4.66 10.87 -8.60
N MET A 37 4.28 9.61 -8.85
CA MET A 37 2.89 9.22 -9.10
C MET A 37 2.00 9.46 -7.87
N VAL A 38 2.50 9.11 -6.69
CA VAL A 38 1.80 9.38 -5.41
C VAL A 38 1.52 10.87 -5.27
N ALA A 39 2.54 11.73 -5.44
CA ALA A 39 2.40 13.17 -5.29
C ALA A 39 1.37 13.74 -6.28
N LYS A 40 1.39 13.29 -7.54
CA LYS A 40 0.44 13.75 -8.57
C LYS A 40 -0.99 13.33 -8.25
N ILE A 41 -1.23 12.08 -7.87
CA ILE A 41 -2.58 11.60 -7.51
C ILE A 41 -3.11 12.36 -6.30
N LEU A 42 -2.28 12.58 -5.27
CA LEU A 42 -2.71 13.34 -4.09
C LEU A 42 -3.01 14.80 -4.43
N TYR A 43 -2.18 15.44 -5.27
CA TYR A 43 -2.38 16.83 -5.68
C TYR A 43 -3.68 17.03 -6.47
N ASP A 44 -4.01 16.11 -7.37
CA ASP A 44 -5.19 16.21 -8.23
C ASP A 44 -6.48 15.85 -7.52
N GLU A 45 -6.43 14.85 -6.62
CA GLU A 45 -7.64 14.17 -6.17
C GLU A 45 -7.96 14.32 -4.68
N VAL A 46 -7.03 14.81 -3.85
CA VAL A 46 -7.27 15.01 -2.41
C VAL A 46 -7.51 16.49 -2.14
N PRO A 47 -8.67 16.87 -1.55
CA PRO A 47 -8.92 18.25 -1.16
C PRO A 47 -7.85 18.79 -0.23
N ARG A 48 -7.51 20.08 -0.39
CA ARG A 48 -6.47 20.74 0.42
C ARG A 48 -6.75 20.70 1.92
N ASP A 49 -8.02 20.74 2.30
CA ASP A 49 -8.55 20.74 3.66
C ASP A 49 -9.07 19.37 4.11
N ALA A 50 -8.77 18.30 3.34
CA ALA A 50 -9.14 16.95 3.72
C ALA A 50 -8.55 16.57 5.09
N ASP A 51 -9.39 15.98 5.94
CA ASP A 51 -8.93 15.34 7.18
C ASP A 51 -7.94 14.21 6.82
N PRO A 52 -6.69 14.22 7.33
CA PRO A 52 -5.72 13.17 7.07
C PRO A 52 -6.17 11.76 7.49
N LEU A 53 -7.11 11.63 8.43
CA LEU A 53 -7.69 10.34 8.82
C LEU A 53 -9.12 10.13 8.28
N GLY A 54 -9.59 11.06 7.44
CA GLY A 54 -10.92 11.04 6.86
C GLY A 54 -11.01 10.26 5.54
N PRO A 55 -12.24 10.07 5.02
CA PRO A 55 -12.49 9.27 3.82
C PRO A 55 -11.97 9.91 2.52
N GLN A 56 -11.76 11.22 2.51
CA GLN A 56 -11.26 11.98 1.35
C GLN A 56 -9.75 11.80 1.14
N ASN A 57 -9.00 11.50 2.20
CA ASN A 57 -7.59 11.17 2.07
C ASN A 57 -7.43 9.82 1.38
N LYS A 58 -6.31 9.60 0.69
CA LYS A 58 -5.99 8.34 0.03
C LYS A 58 -4.79 7.69 0.69
N LEU A 59 -4.78 6.36 0.69
CA LEU A 59 -3.56 5.60 0.92
C LEU A 59 -3.12 5.05 -0.43
N ILE A 60 -1.88 5.31 -0.82
CA ILE A 60 -1.32 4.89 -2.10
C ILE A 60 -0.07 4.06 -1.83
N VAL A 61 -0.01 2.87 -2.43
CA VAL A 61 1.17 2.01 -2.47
C VAL A 61 1.76 2.07 -3.86
N ALA A 62 3.05 2.38 -3.97
CA ALA A 62 3.71 2.65 -5.23
C ALA A 62 5.17 2.16 -5.20
N PRO A 63 5.46 0.97 -5.74
CA PRO A 63 6.83 0.58 -6.05
C PRO A 63 7.46 1.52 -7.10
N GLY A 64 8.79 1.55 -7.16
CA GLY A 64 9.53 2.33 -8.15
C GLY A 64 9.59 1.67 -9.52
N VAL A 65 9.99 2.44 -10.54
CA VAL A 65 10.20 1.94 -11.91
C VAL A 65 11.34 0.91 -12.00
N LEU A 66 12.33 1.00 -11.11
CA LEU A 66 13.43 0.01 -11.04
C LEU A 66 13.12 -1.13 -10.07
N THR A 67 11.97 -1.11 -9.39
CA THR A 67 11.61 -2.13 -8.40
C THR A 67 11.28 -3.45 -9.11
N GLY A 68 11.87 -4.55 -8.63
CA GLY A 68 11.74 -5.88 -9.23
C GLY A 68 12.75 -6.19 -10.33
N THR A 69 13.58 -5.21 -10.73
CA THR A 69 14.68 -5.44 -11.68
C THR A 69 15.95 -5.92 -10.99
N PHE A 70 16.95 -6.38 -11.76
CA PHE A 70 18.28 -6.75 -11.25
C PHE A 70 19.15 -5.55 -10.83
N THR A 71 18.59 -4.33 -10.76
CA THR A 71 19.32 -3.17 -10.26
C THR A 71 19.66 -3.34 -8.78
N GLY A 72 20.87 -2.98 -8.38
CA GLY A 72 21.28 -2.99 -6.97
C GLY A 72 20.30 -2.19 -6.10
N ALA A 73 19.75 -2.84 -5.07
CA ALA A 73 18.71 -2.28 -4.19
C ALA A 73 17.38 -1.89 -4.88
N GLY A 74 17.04 -2.51 -6.02
CA GLY A 74 15.77 -2.35 -6.74
C GLY A 74 14.56 -2.98 -6.04
N SER A 75 14.34 -2.67 -4.76
CA SER A 75 13.34 -3.35 -3.91
C SER A 75 12.47 -2.41 -3.08
N LYS A 76 12.59 -1.10 -3.28
CA LYS A 76 11.82 -0.11 -2.51
C LYS A 76 10.35 -0.12 -2.91
N CYS A 77 9.50 -0.05 -1.90
CA CYS A 77 8.06 0.20 -2.00
C CYS A 77 7.73 1.49 -1.26
N GLY A 78 7.04 2.42 -1.92
CA GLY A 78 6.59 3.67 -1.33
C GLY A 78 5.14 3.57 -0.85
N PHE A 79 4.85 4.24 0.25
CA PHE A 79 3.51 4.51 0.74
C PHE A 79 3.33 6.02 0.84
N GLY A 80 2.18 6.53 0.42
CA GLY A 80 1.88 7.94 0.58
C GLY A 80 0.40 8.26 0.74
N ALA A 81 0.18 9.43 1.32
CA ALA A 81 -1.10 9.98 1.75
C ALA A 81 -0.92 11.47 2.11
N ILE A 82 -1.97 12.12 2.62
CA ILE A 82 -1.82 13.28 3.49
C ILE A 82 -1.48 12.80 4.91
N SER A 83 -0.41 13.36 5.49
CA SER A 83 0.15 12.98 6.79
C SER A 83 -0.68 13.53 7.95
N PRO A 84 -1.16 12.69 8.89
CA PRO A 84 -1.81 13.17 10.12
C PRO A 84 -0.82 13.84 11.09
N ALA A 85 0.49 13.63 10.93
CA ALA A 85 1.50 14.27 11.77
C ALA A 85 1.82 15.71 11.34
N THR A 86 1.60 16.04 10.06
CA THR A 86 2.11 17.30 9.46
C THR A 86 1.11 18.02 8.57
N ASN A 87 -0.06 17.44 8.28
CA ASN A 87 -1.05 17.95 7.32
C ASN A 87 -0.48 18.20 5.91
N GLY A 88 0.63 17.55 5.57
CA GLY A 88 1.30 17.68 4.27
C GLY A 88 1.46 16.34 3.57
N HIS A 89 2.21 16.34 2.46
CA HIS A 89 2.52 15.12 1.71
C HIS A 89 3.30 14.12 2.59
N ALA A 90 2.73 12.92 2.79
CA ALA A 90 3.40 11.79 3.40
C ALA A 90 4.12 10.97 2.32
N ASP A 91 5.41 10.75 2.55
CA ASP A 91 6.23 9.81 1.79
C ASP A 91 6.98 8.93 2.79
N ALA A 92 6.69 7.63 2.76
CA ALA A 92 7.33 6.64 3.60
C ALA A 92 7.70 5.43 2.75
N SER A 93 8.95 4.99 2.83
CA SER A 93 9.45 3.87 2.03
C SER A 93 9.88 2.70 2.90
N VAL A 94 9.56 1.49 2.44
CA VAL A 94 10.04 0.24 3.00
C VAL A 94 10.87 -0.50 1.95
N GLY A 95 11.89 -1.24 2.38
CA GLY A 95 12.58 -2.22 1.53
C GLY A 95 12.05 -3.62 1.79
N GLY A 96 12.76 -4.65 1.33
CA GLY A 96 12.29 -6.03 1.43
C GLY A 96 11.69 -6.47 0.10
N HIS A 97 10.74 -7.40 0.13
CA HIS A 97 10.25 -8.03 -1.10
C HIS A 97 8.87 -7.55 -1.52
N LEU A 98 8.15 -6.80 -0.66
CA LEU A 98 6.82 -6.25 -0.98
C LEU A 98 6.76 -5.49 -2.32
N GLY A 99 7.73 -4.60 -2.55
CA GLY A 99 7.77 -3.80 -3.77
C GLY A 99 7.90 -4.67 -5.03
N PRO A 100 8.93 -5.53 -5.10
CA PRO A 100 9.06 -6.52 -6.17
C PRO A 100 7.82 -7.39 -6.34
N GLU A 101 7.24 -7.91 -5.25
CA GLU A 101 6.09 -8.82 -5.31
C GLU A 101 4.84 -8.15 -5.92
N ILE A 102 4.60 -6.86 -5.60
CA ILE A 102 3.55 -6.05 -6.25
C ILE A 102 3.80 -5.92 -7.76
N LYS A 103 5.06 -5.74 -8.16
CA LYS A 103 5.44 -5.63 -9.58
C LYS A 103 5.26 -6.95 -10.31
N PHE A 104 5.68 -8.05 -9.69
CA PHE A 104 5.50 -9.41 -10.22
C PHE A 104 4.02 -9.84 -10.26
N ALA A 105 3.17 -9.29 -9.39
CA ALA A 105 1.72 -9.50 -9.50
C ALA A 105 1.08 -8.74 -10.68
N GLY A 106 1.81 -7.77 -11.24
CA GLY A 106 1.41 -7.02 -12.43
C GLY A 106 0.99 -5.57 -12.17
N TYR A 107 1.36 -4.98 -11.03
CA TYR A 107 0.85 -3.65 -10.63
C TYR A 107 1.96 -2.64 -10.32
N ASP A 108 1.73 -1.38 -10.68
CA ASP A 108 2.62 -0.25 -10.38
C ASP A 108 2.06 0.64 -9.26
N LEU A 109 0.74 0.60 -9.04
CA LEU A 109 0.03 1.45 -8.09
C LEU A 109 -1.15 0.71 -7.50
N ILE A 110 -1.34 0.86 -6.19
CA ILE A 110 -2.56 0.46 -5.48
C ILE A 110 -3.08 1.68 -4.74
N VAL A 111 -4.28 2.14 -5.08
CA VAL A 111 -4.90 3.34 -4.51
C VAL A 111 -6.14 2.95 -3.72
N PHE A 112 -6.17 3.30 -2.44
CA PHE A 112 -7.30 3.08 -1.56
C PHE A 112 -8.07 4.37 -1.31
N ASP A 113 -9.34 4.34 -1.70
CA ASP A 113 -10.32 5.40 -1.52
C ASP A 113 -11.32 5.03 -0.40
N ASP A 114 -11.86 6.04 0.29
CA ASP A 114 -12.88 5.88 1.34
C ASP A 114 -12.39 5.03 2.54
N ILE A 115 -13.32 4.55 3.39
CA ILE A 115 -13.07 3.77 4.60
C ILE A 115 -13.92 2.50 4.59
N SER A 116 -13.36 1.36 5.02
CA SER A 116 -14.10 0.11 5.14
C SER A 116 -15.03 0.10 6.37
N GLU A 117 -16.18 -0.56 6.26
CA GLU A 117 -17.13 -0.72 7.39
C GLU A 117 -16.60 -1.66 8.50
N GLU A 118 -15.62 -2.49 8.17
CA GLU A 118 -14.99 -3.44 9.09
C GLU A 118 -13.48 -3.58 8.80
N PRO A 119 -12.66 -4.07 9.75
CA PRO A 119 -11.28 -4.43 9.48
C PRO A 119 -11.15 -5.40 8.30
N VAL A 120 -10.34 -5.02 7.31
CA VAL A 120 -10.04 -5.83 6.12
C VAL A 120 -8.54 -5.94 5.88
N TYR A 121 -8.13 -6.92 5.09
CA TYR A 121 -6.81 -6.93 4.46
C TYR A 121 -6.97 -7.08 2.95
N LEU A 122 -6.04 -6.48 2.19
CA LEU A 122 -5.97 -6.68 0.75
C LEU A 122 -5.20 -7.98 0.48
N PHE A 123 -5.81 -8.86 -0.32
CA PHE A 123 -5.20 -10.07 -0.84
C PHE A 123 -4.96 -9.90 -2.34
N ILE A 124 -3.73 -10.12 -2.78
CA ILE A 124 -3.34 -10.16 -4.20
C ILE A 124 -2.58 -11.45 -4.46
N ASN A 125 -3.05 -12.23 -5.42
CA ASN A 125 -2.33 -13.37 -5.99
C ASN A 125 -2.40 -13.25 -7.52
N ASP A 126 -1.37 -12.66 -8.11
CA ASP A 126 -1.36 -12.24 -9.51
C ASP A 126 -2.63 -11.45 -9.90
N ASP A 127 -3.51 -12.05 -10.70
CA ASP A 127 -4.73 -11.41 -11.21
C ASP A 127 -5.92 -11.42 -10.25
N GLU A 128 -5.85 -12.25 -9.20
CA GLU A 128 -6.85 -12.37 -8.14
C GLU A 128 -6.62 -11.26 -7.10
N ILE A 129 -7.62 -10.39 -6.93
CA ILE A 129 -7.56 -9.28 -5.98
C ILE A 129 -8.84 -9.30 -5.15
N GLU A 130 -8.71 -9.39 -3.82
CA GLU A 130 -9.85 -9.44 -2.91
C GLU A 130 -9.63 -8.59 -1.65
N LEU A 131 -10.72 -8.03 -1.11
CA LEU A 131 -10.74 -7.50 0.26
C LEU A 131 -11.28 -8.57 1.19
N LYS A 132 -10.39 -9.19 1.98
CA LYS A 132 -10.75 -10.24 2.94
C LYS A 132 -10.94 -9.65 4.33
N SER A 133 -11.79 -10.28 5.15
CA SER A 133 -12.00 -9.86 6.54
C SER A 133 -10.71 -10.00 7.35
N ALA A 134 -10.40 -8.98 8.16
CA ALA A 134 -9.26 -8.98 9.08
C ALA A 134 -9.70 -8.85 10.55
N LYS A 135 -10.97 -9.14 10.87
CA LYS A 135 -11.49 -9.04 12.25
C LYS A 135 -10.69 -9.86 13.26
N HIS A 136 -10.23 -11.05 12.86
CA HIS A 136 -9.42 -11.94 13.70
C HIS A 136 -7.97 -11.49 13.87
N LEU A 137 -7.52 -10.54 13.04
CA LEU A 137 -6.18 -9.97 13.05
C LEU A 137 -6.14 -8.59 13.75
N TRP A 138 -7.26 -7.89 13.80
CA TRP A 138 -7.36 -6.57 14.43
C TRP A 138 -7.00 -6.66 15.92
N GLY A 139 -6.16 -5.74 16.40
CA GLY A 139 -5.60 -5.74 17.75
C GLY A 139 -4.29 -6.54 17.90
N LYS A 140 -3.91 -7.37 16.92
CA LYS A 140 -2.63 -8.10 16.97
C LYS A 140 -1.45 -7.19 16.67
N GLY A 141 -0.29 -7.48 17.26
CA GLY A 141 0.98 -6.85 16.91
C GLY A 141 1.30 -7.03 15.42
N SER A 142 2.04 -6.07 14.82
CA SER A 142 2.32 -6.10 13.38
C SER A 142 3.09 -7.36 12.95
N ILE A 143 4.11 -7.74 13.72
CA ILE A 143 4.92 -8.94 13.50
C ILE A 143 4.08 -10.22 13.67
N ASP A 144 3.26 -10.31 14.72
CA ASP A 144 2.39 -11.47 14.95
C ASP A 144 1.31 -11.60 13.86
N CYS A 145 0.79 -10.47 13.38
CA CYS A 145 -0.15 -10.43 12.26
C CYS A 145 0.50 -10.90 10.96
N GLU A 146 1.74 -10.49 10.67
CA GLU A 146 2.49 -10.94 9.50
C GLU A 146 2.76 -12.45 9.56
N LYS A 147 3.21 -12.95 10.72
CA LYS A 147 3.41 -14.38 10.96
C LYS A 147 2.14 -15.18 10.72
N GLN A 148 1.02 -14.76 11.32
CA GLN A 148 -0.25 -15.47 11.17
C GLN A 148 -0.73 -15.47 9.72
N LEU A 149 -0.58 -14.37 8.99
CA LEU A 149 -0.96 -14.32 7.57
C LEU A 149 -0.07 -15.22 6.71
N LYS A 150 1.23 -15.36 7.01
CA LYS A 150 2.10 -16.35 6.35
C LYS A 150 1.69 -17.79 6.67
N GLU A 151 1.27 -18.07 7.90
CA GLU A 151 0.70 -19.39 8.26
C GLU A 151 -0.62 -19.69 7.51
N GLU A 152 -1.47 -18.67 7.31
CA GLU A 152 -2.77 -18.81 6.62
C GLU A 152 -2.63 -18.88 5.08
N LEU A 153 -1.69 -18.14 4.48
CA LEU A 153 -1.58 -17.94 3.02
C LEU A 153 -0.37 -18.64 2.38
N GLY A 154 0.67 -18.93 3.18
CA GLY A 154 1.97 -19.45 2.73
C GLY A 154 3.10 -18.42 2.81
N ASP A 155 4.32 -18.91 2.96
CA ASP A 155 5.52 -18.07 3.15
C ASP A 155 5.90 -17.22 1.94
N ASP A 156 5.46 -17.62 0.74
CA ASP A 156 5.66 -16.89 -0.52
C ASP A 156 4.92 -15.53 -0.55
N PHE A 157 3.94 -15.29 0.33
CA PHE A 157 3.24 -14.01 0.38
C PHE A 157 4.07 -12.95 1.08
N GLU A 158 4.27 -11.82 0.42
CA GLU A 158 4.85 -10.63 1.03
C GLU A 158 3.77 -9.76 1.65
N ILE A 159 3.91 -9.50 2.94
CA ILE A 159 2.83 -8.95 3.77
C ILE A 159 3.30 -7.67 4.45
N ALA A 160 2.55 -6.60 4.26
CA ALA A 160 2.69 -5.36 5.01
C ALA A 160 1.54 -5.23 6.01
N THR A 161 1.83 -4.91 7.27
CA THR A 161 0.85 -4.85 8.36
C THR A 161 0.94 -3.56 9.15
N ILE A 162 -0.15 -3.21 9.83
CA ILE A 162 -0.12 -2.26 10.95
C ILE A 162 -0.30 -2.99 12.27
N GLY A 163 0.27 -2.44 13.35
CA GLY A 163 -0.02 -2.86 14.72
C GLY A 163 -1.09 -1.98 15.38
N PRO A 164 -1.34 -2.17 16.69
CA PRO A 164 -2.35 -1.42 17.44
C PRO A 164 -2.14 0.10 17.40
N ALA A 165 -0.91 0.58 17.23
CA ALA A 165 -0.65 2.02 17.07
C ALA A 165 -1.30 2.60 15.81
N GLY A 166 -1.28 1.87 14.68
CA GLY A 166 -1.94 2.29 13.45
C GLY A 166 -3.45 2.22 13.58
N GLU A 167 -3.96 1.13 14.16
CA GLU A 167 -5.40 0.92 14.40
C GLU A 167 -6.02 2.03 15.27
N ASN A 168 -5.27 2.53 16.25
CA ASN A 168 -5.69 3.60 17.16
C ASN A 168 -5.34 5.02 16.67
N GLY A 169 -4.87 5.18 15.43
CA GLY A 169 -4.62 6.50 14.85
C GLY A 169 -3.42 7.26 15.43
N VAL A 170 -2.44 6.58 16.03
CA VAL A 170 -1.24 7.23 16.56
C VAL A 170 -0.47 7.89 15.41
N VAL A 171 -0.33 9.21 15.47
CA VAL A 171 0.16 10.04 14.34
C VAL A 171 1.60 9.74 13.89
N PHE A 172 2.37 8.96 14.64
CA PHE A 172 3.71 8.50 14.27
C PHE A 172 3.80 6.98 14.07
N SER A 173 2.66 6.29 13.95
CA SER A 173 2.62 4.86 13.65
C SER A 173 3.12 4.56 12.24
N CYS A 174 3.71 3.36 12.11
CA CYS A 174 4.34 2.87 10.89
C CYS A 174 3.54 1.72 10.26
N ILE A 175 3.91 1.40 9.02
CA ILE A 175 3.58 0.12 8.38
C ILE A 175 4.83 -0.75 8.44
N THR A 176 4.68 -2.00 8.91
CA THR A 176 5.75 -2.98 9.06
C THR A 176 5.64 -4.04 7.97
N HIS A 177 6.78 -4.54 7.51
CA HIS A 177 6.91 -5.62 6.55
C HIS A 177 8.20 -6.39 6.85
N ASP A 178 8.27 -7.68 6.49
CA ASP A 178 9.47 -8.52 6.59
C ASP A 178 10.03 -8.49 8.02
N PHE A 179 9.12 -8.67 9.00
CA PHE A 179 9.42 -8.82 10.42
C PHE A 179 10.24 -7.69 11.07
N GLY A 180 10.20 -6.47 10.51
CA GLY A 180 10.87 -5.32 11.11
C GLY A 180 11.32 -4.21 10.16
N ARG A 181 11.10 -4.36 8.85
CA ARG A 181 11.26 -3.23 7.91
C ARG A 181 10.06 -2.31 8.03
N ASN A 182 10.29 -1.00 8.12
CA ASN A 182 9.23 -0.04 8.39
C ASN A 182 9.17 1.06 7.35
N ALA A 183 7.97 1.32 6.84
CA ALA A 183 7.59 2.64 6.34
C ALA A 183 7.26 3.50 7.59
N GLY A 184 8.30 4.12 8.15
CA GLY A 184 8.35 4.48 9.57
C GLY A 184 7.88 5.87 9.98
N ARG A 185 7.55 6.78 9.05
CA ARG A 185 7.31 8.20 9.35
C ARG A 185 6.02 8.71 8.71
N CYS A 186 5.69 9.97 9.01
CA CYS A 186 4.54 10.70 8.46
C CYS A 186 3.17 10.12 8.84
N GLY A 187 3.11 9.24 9.85
CA GLY A 187 1.86 8.67 10.33
C GLY A 187 1.15 7.76 9.33
N ILE A 188 1.90 7.14 8.41
CA ILE A 188 1.30 6.34 7.34
C ILE A 188 0.56 5.10 7.88
N GLY A 189 0.99 4.57 9.03
CA GLY A 189 0.28 3.51 9.75
C GLY A 189 -1.10 3.96 10.26
N ALA A 190 -1.23 5.22 10.68
CA ALA A 190 -2.50 5.78 11.15
C ALA A 190 -3.45 6.02 9.99
N VAL A 191 -2.95 6.44 8.82
CA VAL A 191 -3.77 6.53 7.61
C VAL A 191 -4.30 5.15 7.21
N MET A 192 -3.44 4.13 7.18
CA MET A 192 -3.85 2.76 6.87
C MET A 192 -4.87 2.21 7.90
N GLY A 193 -4.68 2.50 9.18
CA GLY A 193 -5.63 2.15 10.25
C GLY A 193 -6.96 2.88 10.18
N SER A 194 -6.97 4.19 9.85
CA SER A 194 -8.20 4.98 9.67
C SER A 194 -9.10 4.43 8.57
N LYS A 195 -8.49 3.82 7.55
CA LYS A 195 -9.17 3.14 6.45
C LYS A 195 -9.63 1.71 6.81
N ARG A 196 -9.30 1.24 8.01
CA ARG A 196 -9.52 -0.12 8.51
C ARG A 196 -8.84 -1.20 7.69
N ILE A 197 -7.69 -0.89 7.10
CA ILE A 197 -6.85 -1.88 6.43
C ILE A 197 -5.83 -2.39 7.45
N LYS A 198 -5.91 -3.67 7.81
CA LYS A 198 -4.97 -4.32 8.73
C LYS A 198 -3.67 -4.71 8.04
N ALA A 199 -3.78 -5.20 6.80
CA ALA A 199 -2.66 -5.71 6.04
C ALA A 199 -2.85 -5.61 4.53
N ILE A 200 -1.74 -5.72 3.80
CA ILE A 200 -1.68 -5.91 2.35
C ILE A 200 -0.79 -7.14 2.12
N ALA A 201 -1.37 -8.22 1.62
CA ALA A 201 -0.71 -9.49 1.34
C ALA A 201 -0.66 -9.70 -0.17
N VAL A 202 0.55 -9.89 -0.71
CA VAL A 202 0.77 -9.96 -2.15
C VAL A 202 1.64 -11.15 -2.50
N LYS A 203 1.27 -11.86 -3.56
CA LYS A 203 2.09 -12.85 -4.25
C LYS A 203 2.01 -12.57 -5.75
N GLY A 204 3.15 -12.61 -6.43
CA GLY A 204 3.29 -12.29 -7.84
C GLY A 204 4.28 -13.24 -8.52
N THR A 205 3.91 -13.76 -9.69
CA THR A 205 4.72 -14.77 -10.39
C THR A 205 5.17 -14.33 -11.79
N LYS A 206 4.79 -13.12 -12.22
CA LYS A 206 5.14 -12.57 -13.53
C LYS A 206 6.53 -11.91 -13.51
N SER A 207 7.04 -11.61 -14.69
CA SER A 207 8.28 -10.85 -14.87
C SER A 207 8.02 -9.34 -15.02
N ILE A 208 9.06 -8.53 -14.82
CA ILE A 208 9.04 -7.08 -15.03
C ILE A 208 10.05 -6.63 -16.08
#